data_AF-A0A954YLF5-F1
#
_entry.id   AF-A0A954YLF5-F1
#
_cell.length_a   1.000
_cell.length_b   1.000
_cell.length_c   1.000
_cell.angle_alpha   90.00
_cell.angle_beta   90.00
_cell.angle_gamma   90.00
#
_symmetry.space_group_name_H-M   'P 1'
#
loop_
_entity.id
_entity.type
_entity.pdbx_description
1 polymer ?
#
loop_
_entity_poly.entity_id
_entity_poly.type
_entity_poly.pdbx_seq_one_letter_code
_entity_poly.pdbx_strand_id
1 'polypeptide(L)'
;MLRLHCLRSFASAFPFAAAAFIGLASCARSQPATDAPVIVQAAVEPSASRSEAVSGAIHASDLRTLNAKIGQEVVVHGDVARAAKSGSGLHFLNFENSSLSVVCFAEHAKKFPNRSPSETYRDRAIEVRGTLERYKGKLQIKLIDPKQIRILEEGSSPADPPEGVELKPIGRDAWLSPAGLRYEGRDPAGLTRVEHIERHTRDQPDREGPHGVFDGGSAVAFAVIDEAWTKAKKTQLTPRVEGDRSTYLVSLGRRVGYLGGSLGRERGHPALSRVLIVFETGTPKIITAYPR
;
A
#
# COMPACT_ATOMS: atom_id res chain seq x y z
N MET A 1 -43.91 -35.71 -10.16
CA MET A 1 -44.76 -35.67 -8.95
C MET A 1 -44.31 -34.48 -8.11
N LEU A 2 -44.94 -33.31 -8.28
CA LEU A 2 -45.93 -32.71 -7.37
C LEU A 2 -45.40 -32.44 -5.95
N ARG A 3 -45.09 -31.18 -5.61
CA ARG A 3 -46.00 -30.28 -4.88
C ARG A 3 -45.38 -28.89 -4.64
N LEU A 4 -46.08 -27.89 -5.15
CA LEU A 4 -46.04 -26.48 -4.74
C LEU A 4 -46.41 -26.35 -3.25
N HIS A 5 -45.74 -25.45 -2.53
CA HIS A 5 -46.34 -24.78 -1.37
C HIS A 5 -46.34 -23.26 -1.56
N CYS A 6 -47.58 -22.77 -1.50
CA CYS A 6 -48.08 -21.42 -1.50
C CYS A 6 -48.14 -20.90 -0.05
N LEU A 7 -48.21 -19.58 0.12
CA LEU A 7 -48.75 -18.77 1.25
C LEU A 7 -47.75 -17.63 1.56
N ARG A 8 -48.11 -16.38 1.84
CA ARG A 8 -49.31 -15.54 1.66
C ARG A 8 -48.87 -14.13 2.09
N SER A 9 -49.45 -13.09 1.48
CA SER A 9 -49.25 -11.67 1.81
C SER A 9 -49.59 -11.30 3.25
N PHE A 10 -48.93 -10.25 3.75
CA PHE A 10 -49.56 -9.29 4.68
C PHE A 10 -49.26 -7.86 4.22
N ALA A 11 -50.33 -7.10 4.03
CA ALA A 11 -50.35 -5.66 3.85
C ALA A 11 -50.84 -5.02 5.15
N SER A 12 -50.30 -3.86 5.51
CA SER A 12 -50.93 -2.97 6.48
C SER A 12 -50.61 -1.51 6.14
N ALA A 13 -51.65 -0.80 5.72
CA ALA A 13 -51.69 0.64 5.54
C ALA A 13 -52.03 1.33 6.87
N PHE A 14 -51.45 2.50 7.12
CA PHE A 14 -51.82 3.40 8.21
C PHE A 14 -52.48 4.67 7.65
N PRO A 15 -53.58 5.17 8.25
CA PRO A 15 -54.28 6.37 7.77
C PRO A 15 -53.97 7.64 8.59
N PHE A 16 -54.13 8.77 7.88
CA PHE A 16 -54.70 10.07 8.29
C PHE A 16 -54.31 10.75 9.62
N ALA A 17 -53.84 12.01 9.51
CA ALA A 17 -54.51 13.16 10.16
C ALA A 17 -54.04 14.50 9.56
N ALA A 18 -55.00 15.31 9.12
CA ALA A 18 -54.85 16.71 8.74
C ALA A 18 -55.23 17.60 9.92
N ALA A 19 -54.57 18.76 10.07
CA ALA A 19 -55.08 19.86 10.87
C ALA A 19 -54.63 21.19 10.26
N ALA A 20 -55.61 21.97 9.79
CA ALA A 20 -55.47 23.36 9.41
C ALA A 20 -55.78 24.25 10.63
N PHE A 21 -55.03 25.34 10.80
CA PHE A 21 -55.44 26.45 11.67
C PHE A 21 -55.22 27.78 10.94
N ILE A 22 -56.24 28.61 10.99
CA ILE A 22 -56.39 29.91 10.34
C ILE A 22 -56.09 31.01 11.36
N GLY A 23 -55.35 32.04 10.92
CA GLY A 23 -55.65 33.45 11.21
C GLY A 23 -54.96 34.11 12.41
N LEU A 24 -54.15 35.14 12.16
CA LEU A 24 -54.54 36.55 12.29
C LEU A 24 -53.32 37.48 12.06
N ALA A 25 -53.58 38.60 11.39
CA ALA A 25 -52.64 39.66 11.08
C ALA A 25 -52.50 40.66 12.25
N SER A 26 -51.32 41.28 12.40
CA SER A 26 -51.22 42.66 12.93
C SER A 26 -49.88 43.33 12.58
N CYS A 27 -49.93 44.65 12.50
CA CYS A 27 -49.02 45.58 11.83
C CYS A 27 -47.73 45.95 12.59
N ALA A 28 -46.68 46.18 11.79
CA ALA A 28 -45.68 47.26 11.82
C ALA A 28 -44.97 47.68 13.14
N ARG A 29 -43.63 47.56 13.14
CA ARG A 29 -42.70 48.67 13.47
C ARG A 29 -41.27 48.40 12.99
N SER A 30 -40.55 49.50 12.75
CA SER A 30 -39.32 49.66 11.98
C SER A 30 -38.05 49.74 12.83
N GLN A 31 -36.95 49.17 12.29
CA GLN A 31 -35.51 49.56 12.39
C GLN A 31 -34.78 49.41 13.76
N PRO A 32 -33.42 49.43 13.81
CA PRO A 32 -32.38 49.35 12.77
C PRO A 32 -31.31 48.25 13.01
N ALA A 33 -30.34 48.20 12.09
CA ALA A 33 -29.21 47.29 11.97
C ALA A 33 -28.33 47.13 13.24
N THR A 34 -27.81 45.92 13.42
CA THR A 34 -26.56 45.69 14.15
C THR A 34 -25.81 44.52 13.49
N ASP A 35 -24.53 44.75 13.30
CA ASP A 35 -23.58 43.94 12.56
C ASP A 35 -23.34 42.53 13.12
N ALA A 36 -22.96 41.66 12.16
CA ALA A 36 -22.16 40.44 12.28
C ALA A 36 -22.86 39.09 12.58
N PRO A 37 -22.30 37.95 12.11
CA PRO A 37 -21.42 37.74 10.96
C PRO A 37 -22.13 36.94 9.85
N VAL A 38 -21.76 37.23 8.59
CA VAL A 38 -22.08 36.39 7.44
C VAL A 38 -21.38 35.04 7.63
N ILE A 39 -22.12 34.00 8.00
CA ILE A 39 -21.68 32.62 7.82
C ILE A 39 -21.66 32.38 6.31
N VAL A 40 -20.49 32.55 5.72
CA VAL A 40 -20.21 32.05 4.38
C VAL A 40 -20.23 30.53 4.49
N GLN A 41 -21.39 29.92 4.24
CA GLN A 41 -21.47 28.53 3.84
C GLN A 41 -20.73 28.43 2.50
N ALA A 42 -19.43 28.20 2.58
CA ALA A 42 -18.70 27.61 1.48
C ALA A 42 -19.39 26.27 1.21
N ALA A 43 -20.12 26.21 0.10
CA ALA A 43 -20.51 24.97 -0.51
C ALA A 43 -19.22 24.18 -0.76
N VAL A 44 -18.91 23.28 0.16
CA VAL A 44 -17.94 22.22 -0.06
C VAL A 44 -18.57 21.39 -1.16
N GLU A 45 -18.15 21.63 -2.39
CA GLU A 45 -18.36 20.72 -3.49
C GLU A 45 -17.97 19.32 -2.99
N PRO A 46 -18.82 18.29 -3.17
CA PRO A 46 -18.45 16.94 -2.77
C PRO A 46 -17.25 16.53 -3.61
N SER A 47 -16.07 16.59 -2.98
CA SER A 47 -14.85 15.93 -3.42
C SER A 47 -15.22 14.49 -3.73
N ALA A 48 -15.29 14.18 -5.04
CA ALA A 48 -15.52 12.85 -5.56
C ALA A 48 -14.32 11.98 -5.18
N SER A 49 -14.31 11.54 -3.93
CA SER A 49 -13.29 10.67 -3.38
C SER A 49 -13.73 9.21 -3.56
N ARG A 50 -12.84 8.48 -4.24
CA ARG A 50 -12.37 7.15 -3.84
C ARG A 50 -13.18 5.89 -4.17
N SER A 51 -14.40 5.94 -4.71
CA SER A 51 -15.15 4.69 -4.98
C SER A 51 -15.31 4.28 -6.46
N GLU A 52 -15.23 5.19 -7.43
CA GLU A 52 -15.53 4.83 -8.83
C GLU A 52 -14.32 4.37 -9.65
N ALA A 53 -13.10 4.66 -9.18
CA ALA A 53 -11.88 4.47 -9.98
C ALA A 53 -11.29 3.05 -9.96
N VAL A 54 -11.83 2.10 -9.19
CA VAL A 54 -11.26 0.75 -9.04
C VAL A 54 -12.23 -0.38 -9.45
N SER A 55 -13.45 -0.06 -9.93
CA SER A 55 -14.50 -1.08 -10.16
C SER A 55 -14.26 -2.04 -11.35
N GLY A 56 -13.10 -1.99 -12.00
CA GLY A 56 -12.71 -2.91 -13.07
C GLY A 56 -11.20 -3.12 -13.23
N ALA A 57 -10.37 -2.65 -12.29
CA ALA A 57 -8.93 -2.82 -12.35
C ALA A 57 -8.52 -4.20 -11.82
N ILE A 58 -7.65 -4.91 -12.53
CA ILE A 58 -7.15 -6.24 -12.15
C ILE A 58 -5.88 -6.04 -11.32
N HIS A 59 -5.77 -6.73 -10.19
CA HIS A 59 -4.53 -6.66 -9.40
C HIS A 59 -3.38 -7.40 -10.11
N ALA A 60 -2.16 -6.85 -10.10
CA ALA A 60 -1.00 -7.42 -10.78
C ALA A 60 -0.60 -8.83 -10.26
N SER A 61 -1.07 -9.22 -9.07
CA SER A 61 -0.90 -10.59 -8.54
C SER A 61 -1.91 -11.62 -9.03
N ASP A 62 -3.04 -11.20 -9.60
CA ASP A 62 -4.08 -12.12 -10.08
C ASP A 62 -3.74 -12.67 -11.47
N LEU A 63 -2.83 -13.64 -11.50
CA LEU A 63 -2.39 -14.27 -12.74
C LEU A 63 -3.52 -15.01 -13.45
N ARG A 64 -4.49 -15.56 -12.72
CA ARG A 64 -5.58 -16.31 -13.32
C ARG A 64 -6.42 -15.37 -14.19
N THR A 65 -6.81 -14.22 -13.64
CA THR A 65 -7.59 -13.22 -14.35
C THR A 65 -6.78 -12.58 -15.48
N LEU A 66 -5.51 -12.27 -15.25
CA LEU A 66 -4.64 -11.71 -16.29
C LEU A 66 -4.46 -12.67 -17.47
N ASN A 67 -4.21 -13.96 -17.24
CA ASN A 67 -4.04 -14.94 -18.33
C ASN A 67 -5.30 -15.07 -19.19
N ALA A 68 -6.50 -14.95 -18.59
CA ALA A 68 -7.76 -14.98 -19.32
C ALA A 68 -8.01 -13.72 -20.19
N LYS A 69 -7.20 -12.68 -20.02
CA LYS A 69 -7.33 -11.36 -20.68
C LYS A 69 -6.19 -11.03 -21.64
N ILE A 70 -5.36 -12.01 -22.02
CA ILE A 70 -4.30 -11.81 -23.01
C ILE A 70 -4.90 -11.34 -24.34
N GLY A 71 -4.31 -10.30 -24.93
CA GLY A 71 -4.76 -9.65 -26.16
C GLY A 71 -5.84 -8.59 -25.96
N GLN A 72 -6.38 -8.44 -24.74
CA GLN A 72 -7.38 -7.41 -24.43
C GLN A 72 -6.73 -6.17 -23.80
N GLU A 73 -7.38 -5.03 -23.96
CA GLU A 73 -7.06 -3.83 -23.19
C GLU A 73 -7.57 -4.00 -21.75
N VAL A 74 -6.69 -3.80 -20.79
CA VAL A 74 -6.98 -3.97 -19.36
C VAL A 74 -6.45 -2.79 -18.57
N VAL A 75 -7.02 -2.59 -17.38
CA VAL A 75 -6.48 -1.72 -16.35
C VAL A 75 -5.90 -2.64 -15.28
N VAL A 76 -4.61 -2.48 -14.98
CA VAL A 76 -3.92 -3.28 -13.97
C VAL A 76 -3.38 -2.35 -12.90
N HIS A 77 -3.51 -2.73 -11.63
CA HIS A 77 -2.93 -1.99 -10.52
C HIS A 77 -2.00 -2.87 -9.67
N GLY A 78 -1.00 -2.24 -9.05
CA GLY A 78 -0.11 -2.91 -8.11
C GLY A 78 1.15 -2.09 -7.79
N ASP A 79 1.97 -2.63 -6.89
CA ASP A 79 3.23 -2.01 -6.47
C ASP A 79 4.39 -2.33 -7.42
N VAL A 80 5.11 -1.30 -7.87
CA VAL A 80 6.34 -1.47 -8.66
C VAL A 80 7.51 -1.82 -7.74
N ALA A 81 7.85 -3.11 -7.67
CA ALA A 81 8.95 -3.60 -6.86
C ALA A 81 10.32 -3.53 -7.54
N ARG A 82 10.42 -3.41 -8.86
CA ARG A 82 11.72 -3.15 -9.51
C ARG A 82 11.54 -2.28 -10.73
N ALA A 83 12.38 -1.27 -10.85
CA ALA A 83 12.39 -0.41 -12.02
C ALA A 83 13.82 -0.20 -12.52
N ALA A 84 14.05 -0.41 -13.81
CA ALA A 84 15.37 -0.33 -14.42
C ALA A 84 15.32 0.24 -15.84
N LYS A 85 16.44 0.84 -16.26
CA LYS A 85 16.70 1.26 -17.63
C LYS A 85 17.81 0.37 -18.20
N SER A 86 17.60 -0.23 -19.38
CA SER A 86 18.65 -0.97 -20.08
C SER A 86 19.62 -0.04 -20.81
N GLY A 87 20.77 -0.59 -21.24
CA GLY A 87 21.70 0.11 -22.13
C GLY A 87 21.09 0.51 -23.48
N SER A 88 20.05 -0.19 -23.94
CA SER A 88 19.27 0.17 -25.15
C SER A 88 18.20 1.24 -24.92
N GLY A 89 18.09 1.79 -23.70
CA GLY A 89 17.08 2.81 -23.36
C GLY A 89 15.69 2.25 -23.09
N LEU A 90 15.55 0.93 -22.93
CA LEU A 90 14.29 0.28 -22.57
C LEU A 90 14.06 0.41 -21.06
N HIS A 91 12.91 0.94 -20.66
CA HIS A 91 12.52 1.05 -19.26
C HIS A 91 11.58 -0.09 -18.88
N PHE A 92 11.89 -0.75 -17.76
CA PHE A 92 11.08 -1.83 -17.20
C PHE A 92 10.57 -1.43 -15.84
N LEU A 93 9.28 -1.64 -15.60
CA LEU A 93 8.65 -1.61 -14.27
C LEU A 93 8.14 -3.03 -14.01
N ASN A 94 8.62 -3.68 -12.97
CA ASN A 94 8.18 -5.00 -12.56
C ASN A 94 7.39 -4.88 -11.27
N PHE A 95 6.21 -5.48 -11.25
CA PHE A 95 5.41 -5.58 -10.05
C PHE A 95 6.04 -6.54 -9.02
N GLU A 96 5.55 -6.52 -7.78
CA GLU A 96 6.09 -7.27 -6.63
C GLU A 96 6.27 -8.78 -6.89
N ASN A 97 5.33 -9.42 -7.56
CA ASN A 97 5.41 -10.84 -7.95
C ASN A 97 6.23 -11.10 -9.23
N SER A 98 6.77 -10.06 -9.88
CA SER A 98 7.52 -10.10 -11.15
C SER A 98 6.85 -10.87 -12.31
N SER A 99 5.56 -11.14 -12.21
CA SER A 99 4.83 -11.98 -13.18
C SER A 99 4.24 -11.14 -14.32
N LEU A 100 4.09 -9.84 -14.08
CA LEU A 100 3.74 -8.81 -15.05
C LEU A 100 4.83 -7.72 -15.08
N SER A 101 5.18 -7.28 -16.28
CA SER A 101 6.12 -6.18 -16.51
C SER A 101 5.47 -5.08 -17.35
N VAL A 102 5.64 -3.82 -16.94
CA VAL A 102 5.36 -2.67 -17.82
C VAL A 102 6.65 -2.30 -18.53
N VAL A 103 6.58 -2.16 -19.85
CA VAL A 103 7.75 -1.88 -20.70
C VAL A 103 7.52 -0.58 -21.46
N CYS A 104 8.45 0.36 -21.34
CA CYS A 104 8.43 1.62 -22.08
C CYS A 104 9.68 1.72 -22.96
N PHE A 105 9.49 1.73 -24.28
CA PHE A 105 10.58 1.88 -25.24
C PHE A 105 11.19 3.29 -25.19
N ALA A 106 12.45 3.40 -25.62
CA ALA A 106 13.21 4.65 -25.58
C ALA A 106 12.50 5.82 -26.30
N GLU A 107 11.81 5.53 -27.40
CA GLU A 107 11.04 6.53 -28.16
C GLU A 107 9.83 7.07 -27.40
N HIS A 108 9.19 6.25 -26.57
CA HIS A 108 8.03 6.66 -25.77
C HIS A 108 8.45 7.26 -24.43
N ALA A 109 9.59 6.83 -23.88
CA ALA A 109 10.13 7.37 -22.63
C ALA A 109 10.39 8.89 -22.72
N LYS A 110 10.71 9.41 -23.91
CA LYS A 110 10.88 10.85 -24.18
C LYS A 110 9.61 11.68 -23.97
N LYS A 111 8.43 11.05 -23.98
CA LYS A 111 7.15 11.73 -23.73
C LYS A 111 6.86 11.96 -22.25
N PHE A 112 7.63 11.33 -21.34
CA PHE A 112 7.42 11.46 -19.90
C PHE A 112 8.11 12.73 -19.37
N PRO A 113 7.42 13.55 -18.56
CA PRO A 113 7.95 14.80 -18.06
C PRO A 113 9.06 14.59 -17.02
N ASN A 114 10.13 15.38 -17.12
CA ASN A 114 11.25 15.60 -16.19
C ASN A 114 12.09 14.39 -15.70
N ARG A 115 11.51 13.20 -15.58
CA ARG A 115 12.20 11.97 -15.13
C ARG A 115 11.75 10.78 -15.95
N SER A 116 12.62 9.77 -16.03
CA SER A 116 12.27 8.57 -16.77
C SER A 116 11.18 7.76 -16.06
N PRO A 117 10.40 6.93 -16.78
CA PRO A 117 9.40 6.06 -16.15
C PRO A 117 9.99 5.18 -15.04
N SER A 118 11.20 4.66 -15.24
CA SER A 118 11.87 3.79 -14.25
C SER A 118 12.30 4.50 -12.96
N GLU A 119 12.41 5.81 -12.97
CA GLU A 119 12.72 6.61 -11.77
C GLU A 119 11.44 7.12 -11.12
N THR A 120 10.46 7.52 -11.93
CA THR A 120 9.21 8.14 -11.47
C THR A 120 8.31 7.14 -10.74
N TYR A 121 8.19 5.92 -11.28
CA TYR A 121 7.24 4.93 -10.78
C TYR A 121 7.88 3.86 -9.90
N ARG A 122 9.18 3.93 -9.65
CA ARG A 122 9.85 3.00 -8.74
C ARG A 122 9.26 3.14 -7.33
N ASP A 123 8.96 2.02 -6.68
CA ASP A 123 8.44 1.98 -5.31
C ASP A 123 7.07 2.64 -5.12
N ARG A 124 6.32 2.83 -6.21
CA ARG A 124 4.98 3.40 -6.16
C ARG A 124 3.93 2.33 -6.46
N ALA A 125 2.78 2.45 -5.80
CA ALA A 125 1.55 1.84 -6.28
C ALA A 125 1.13 2.58 -7.54
N ILE A 126 0.95 1.85 -8.63
CA ILE A 126 0.54 2.41 -9.91
C ILE A 126 -0.69 1.70 -10.42
N GLU A 127 -1.43 2.40 -11.25
CA GLU A 127 -2.40 1.84 -12.17
C GLU A 127 -1.88 2.07 -13.60
N VAL A 128 -1.96 1.02 -14.42
CA VAL A 128 -1.53 1.04 -15.82
C VAL A 128 -2.64 0.49 -16.71
N ARG A 129 -2.98 1.22 -17.77
CA ARG A 129 -3.95 0.86 -18.80
C ARG A 129 -3.22 0.50 -20.09
N GLY A 130 -3.53 -0.64 -20.67
CA GLY A 130 -3.02 -1.01 -21.98
C GLY A 130 -3.32 -2.44 -22.38
N THR A 131 -2.85 -2.84 -23.56
CA THR A 131 -3.02 -4.19 -24.07
C THR A 131 -2.11 -5.15 -23.32
N LEU A 132 -2.70 -6.21 -22.76
CA LEU A 132 -1.97 -7.28 -22.11
C LEU A 132 -1.39 -8.25 -23.15
N GLU A 133 -0.08 -8.38 -23.19
CA GLU A 133 0.62 -9.24 -24.14
C GLU A 133 1.45 -10.32 -23.41
N ARG A 134 1.79 -11.39 -24.12
CA ARG A 134 2.80 -12.36 -23.68
C ARG A 134 4.08 -12.14 -24.47
N TYR A 135 5.20 -11.96 -23.78
CA TYR A 135 6.52 -11.85 -24.39
C TYR A 135 7.52 -12.74 -23.64
N LYS A 136 8.18 -13.65 -24.39
CA LYS A 136 9.13 -14.64 -23.85
C LYS A 136 8.59 -15.37 -22.60
N GLY A 137 7.32 -15.76 -22.66
CA GLY A 137 6.64 -16.48 -21.57
C GLY A 137 6.08 -15.62 -20.43
N LYS A 138 6.44 -14.33 -20.34
CA LYS A 138 5.97 -13.41 -19.29
C LYS A 138 4.86 -12.49 -19.78
N LEU A 139 4.01 -12.04 -18.86
CA LEU A 139 2.99 -11.04 -19.17
C LEU A 139 3.64 -9.65 -19.22
N GLN A 140 3.21 -8.84 -20.18
CA GLN A 140 3.66 -7.45 -20.28
C GLN A 140 2.55 -6.50 -20.73
N ILE A 141 2.70 -5.23 -20.38
CA ILE A 141 1.95 -4.11 -20.96
C ILE A 141 2.95 -3.10 -21.53
N LYS A 142 2.75 -2.69 -22.79
CA LYS A 142 3.56 -1.66 -23.42
C LYS A 142 3.04 -0.27 -23.06
N LEU A 143 3.94 0.58 -22.58
CA LEU A 143 3.68 1.97 -22.23
C LEU A 143 4.11 2.87 -23.40
N ILE A 144 3.12 3.49 -24.03
CA ILE A 144 3.24 4.31 -25.26
C ILE A 144 3.02 5.79 -24.95
N ASP A 145 2.15 6.09 -23.98
CA ASP A 145 1.77 7.43 -23.56
C ASP A 145 1.74 7.56 -22.03
N PRO A 146 2.16 8.70 -21.44
CA PRO A 146 2.06 8.96 -20.01
C PRO A 146 0.65 8.80 -19.44
N LYS A 147 -0.41 9.07 -20.22
CA LYS A 147 -1.80 8.92 -19.78
C LYS A 147 -2.20 7.49 -19.45
N GLN A 148 -1.42 6.51 -19.92
CA GLN A 148 -1.67 5.09 -19.62
C GLN A 148 -1.29 4.73 -18.18
N ILE A 149 -0.54 5.55 -17.46
CA ILE A 149 -0.05 5.20 -16.12
C ILE A 149 -0.33 6.34 -15.15
N ARG A 150 -0.79 5.99 -13.96
CA ARG A 150 -0.96 6.94 -12.85
C ARG A 150 -0.47 6.32 -11.56
N ILE A 151 0.06 7.16 -10.67
CA ILE A 151 0.36 6.76 -9.30
C ILE A 151 -0.98 6.68 -8.56
N LEU A 152 -1.25 5.53 -7.97
CA LEU A 152 -2.35 5.38 -7.04
C LEU A 152 -1.85 5.89 -5.70
N GLU A 153 -2.31 7.06 -5.29
CA GLU A 153 -2.13 7.49 -3.91
C GLU A 153 -3.03 6.61 -3.04
N GLU A 154 -2.47 5.52 -2.52
CA GLU A 154 -3.15 4.75 -1.47
C GLU A 154 -3.29 5.68 -0.26
N GLY A 155 -4.51 6.13 0.00
CA GLY A 155 -4.84 7.02 1.11
C GLY A 155 -4.70 6.38 2.49
N SER A 156 -3.45 6.12 2.87
CA SER A 156 -2.90 6.32 4.20
C SER A 156 -1.80 7.36 4.02
N SER A 157 -1.92 8.50 4.70
CA SER A 157 -1.06 9.68 4.58
C SER A 157 0.42 9.34 4.27
N PRO A 158 1.02 9.92 3.21
CA PRO A 158 2.44 9.74 2.90
C PRO A 158 3.41 10.33 3.93
N ALA A 159 2.90 10.98 4.99
CA ALA A 159 3.69 11.84 5.86
C ALA A 159 4.05 11.22 7.21
N ASP A 160 3.21 10.35 7.77
CA ASP A 160 3.37 9.94 9.18
C ASP A 160 3.68 8.45 9.31
N PRO A 161 4.75 8.09 10.06
CA PRO A 161 4.99 6.70 10.42
C PRO A 161 3.81 6.15 11.22
N PRO A 162 3.55 4.83 11.16
CA PRO A 162 2.51 4.23 11.97
C PRO A 162 2.79 4.51 13.45
N GLU A 163 1.73 4.70 14.23
CA GLU A 163 1.84 4.77 15.67
C GLU A 163 2.53 3.49 16.18
N GLY A 164 3.46 3.66 17.14
CA GLY A 164 4.24 2.56 17.65
C GLY A 164 3.36 1.49 18.30
N VAL A 165 3.75 0.22 18.16
CA VAL A 165 3.05 -0.90 18.79
C VAL A 165 3.91 -1.51 19.89
N GLU A 166 3.23 -2.02 20.92
CA GLU A 166 3.84 -2.83 21.97
C GLU A 166 3.68 -4.32 21.64
N LEU A 167 4.75 -5.09 21.85
CA LEU A 167 4.70 -6.54 21.68
C LEU A 167 4.18 -7.20 22.95
N LYS A 168 3.22 -8.11 22.80
CA LYS A 168 2.68 -8.88 23.94
C LYS A 168 3.66 -9.99 24.32
N PRO A 169 4.16 -10.06 25.56
CA PRO A 169 4.96 -11.20 26.01
C PRO A 169 4.09 -12.46 26.04
N ILE A 170 4.63 -13.56 25.49
CA ILE A 170 3.99 -14.88 25.47
C ILE A 170 4.89 -15.98 26.06
N GLY A 171 6.07 -15.60 26.56
CA GLY A 171 7.03 -16.48 27.22
C GLY A 171 8.28 -15.71 27.66
N ARG A 172 9.28 -16.42 28.20
CA ARG A 172 10.51 -15.82 28.75
C ARG A 172 11.30 -15.01 27.71
N ASP A 173 11.39 -15.52 26.48
CA ASP A 173 12.10 -14.92 25.35
C ASP A 173 11.21 -14.97 24.09
N ALA A 174 9.92 -14.70 24.28
CA ALA A 174 8.91 -14.86 23.24
C ALA A 174 7.86 -13.74 23.31
N TRP A 175 7.63 -13.07 22.18
CA TRP A 175 6.64 -12.01 22.05
C TRP A 175 5.76 -12.19 20.82
N LEU A 176 4.56 -11.62 20.88
CA LEU A 176 3.56 -11.63 19.83
C LEU A 176 3.21 -10.19 19.43
N SER A 177 3.30 -9.85 18.15
CA SER A 177 2.82 -8.55 17.66
C SER A 177 1.30 -8.55 17.38
N PRO A 178 0.66 -7.37 17.29
CA PRO A 178 -0.71 -7.25 16.82
C PRO A 178 -1.01 -7.94 15.49
N ALA A 179 -0.09 -7.94 14.52
CA ALA A 179 -0.26 -8.64 13.24
C ALA A 179 -0.02 -10.16 13.32
N GLY A 180 0.25 -10.70 14.52
CA GLY A 180 0.42 -12.13 14.77
C GLY A 180 1.82 -12.67 14.51
N LEU A 181 2.82 -11.80 14.31
CA LEU A 181 4.22 -12.23 14.22
C LEU A 181 4.74 -12.68 15.58
N ARG A 182 5.52 -13.76 15.58
CA ARG A 182 6.13 -14.35 16.77
C ARG A 182 7.62 -14.09 16.80
N TYR A 183 8.07 -13.37 17.82
CA TYR A 183 9.46 -13.01 18.06
C TYR A 183 10.03 -14.02 19.05
N GLU A 184 10.43 -15.18 18.55
CA GLU A 184 10.82 -16.34 19.38
C GLU A 184 12.28 -16.74 19.12
N GLY A 185 12.99 -17.09 20.20
CA GLY A 185 14.34 -17.63 20.15
C GLY A 185 15.42 -16.56 20.04
N ARG A 186 16.63 -17.00 19.68
CA ARG A 186 17.83 -16.16 19.69
C ARG A 186 18.57 -16.22 18.36
N ASP A 187 19.28 -15.15 18.03
CA ASP A 187 20.19 -15.08 16.91
C ASP A 187 21.55 -15.76 17.24
N PRO A 188 22.46 -15.89 16.26
CA PRO A 188 23.78 -16.50 16.50
C PRO A 188 24.67 -15.74 17.51
N ALA A 189 24.38 -14.47 17.79
CA ALA A 189 25.07 -13.67 18.79
C ALA A 189 24.43 -13.80 20.19
N GLY A 190 23.38 -14.63 20.33
CA GLY A 190 22.67 -14.85 21.58
C GLY A 190 21.60 -13.79 21.89
N LEU A 191 21.35 -12.84 21.00
CA LEU A 191 20.29 -11.83 21.18
C LEU A 191 18.93 -12.44 20.91
N THR A 192 17.93 -12.07 21.69
CA THR A 192 16.53 -12.36 21.36
C THR A 192 16.16 -11.74 20.01
N ARG A 193 15.11 -12.25 19.36
CA ARG A 193 14.63 -11.69 18.08
C ARG A 193 14.22 -10.22 18.19
N VAL A 194 13.66 -9.84 19.34
CA VAL A 194 13.33 -8.44 19.67
C VAL A 194 14.61 -7.61 19.70
N GLU A 195 15.60 -7.97 20.54
CA GLU A 195 16.88 -7.25 20.65
C GLU A 195 17.61 -7.14 19.30
N HIS A 196 17.59 -8.20 18.48
CA HIS A 196 18.18 -8.15 17.14
C HIS A 196 17.50 -7.09 16.27
N ILE A 197 16.16 -7.04 16.23
CA ILE A 197 15.43 -6.04 15.44
C ILE A 197 15.65 -4.64 16.00
N GLU A 198 15.76 -4.49 17.31
CA GLU A 198 16.07 -3.19 17.92
C GLU A 198 17.46 -2.66 17.49
N ARG A 199 18.41 -3.51 17.13
CA ARG A 199 19.68 -3.05 16.53
C ARG A 199 19.49 -2.39 15.16
N HIS A 200 18.39 -2.67 14.48
CA HIS A 200 17.97 -1.98 13.26
C HIS A 200 17.20 -0.68 13.53
N THR A 201 17.18 -0.17 14.76
CA THR A 201 16.59 1.15 15.08
C THR A 201 17.63 2.22 15.37
N ARG A 202 18.92 1.83 15.40
CA ARG A 202 20.05 2.71 15.66
C ARG A 202 21.13 2.46 14.63
N ASP A 203 21.65 3.53 14.05
CA ASP A 203 22.76 3.39 13.11
C ASP A 203 24.03 2.91 13.82
N GLN A 204 24.82 2.13 13.08
CA GLN A 204 26.15 1.68 13.46
C GLN A 204 27.11 2.22 12.40
N PRO A 205 27.51 3.51 12.46
CA PRO A 205 28.19 4.19 11.36
C PRO A 205 29.56 3.59 11.00
N ASP A 206 30.18 2.88 11.94
CA ASP A 206 31.48 2.21 11.74
C ASP A 206 31.33 0.74 11.31
N ARG A 207 30.09 0.24 11.21
CA ARG A 207 29.82 -1.09 10.65
C ARG A 207 30.17 -1.08 9.17
N GLU A 208 31.00 -2.03 8.76
CA GLU A 208 31.30 -2.24 7.34
C GLU A 208 30.04 -2.61 6.54
N GLY A 209 29.81 -1.88 5.45
CA GLY A 209 28.75 -2.19 4.48
C GLY A 209 27.37 -1.61 4.82
N PRO A 210 26.32 -2.06 4.11
CA PRO A 210 24.96 -1.54 4.28
C PRO A 210 24.34 -1.99 5.61
N HIS A 211 23.64 -1.08 6.29
CA HIS A 211 22.85 -1.38 7.48
C HIS A 211 21.49 -0.67 7.39
N GLY A 212 20.39 -1.40 7.21
CA GLY A 212 19.06 -0.78 7.22
C GLY A 212 18.68 -0.32 8.62
N VAL A 213 18.31 0.95 8.77
CA VAL A 213 17.92 1.55 10.05
C VAL A 213 16.49 2.10 9.94
N PHE A 214 15.58 1.62 10.79
CA PHE A 214 14.21 2.12 10.90
C PHE A 214 14.18 3.53 11.46
N ASP A 215 13.27 4.36 10.96
CA ASP A 215 12.91 5.63 11.61
C ASP A 215 11.98 5.35 12.82
N GLY A 216 11.97 6.23 13.83
CA GLY A 216 10.96 6.23 14.89
C GLY A 216 11.19 5.29 16.09
N GLY A 217 12.31 4.57 16.17
CA GLY A 217 12.65 3.71 17.31
C GLY A 217 11.89 2.37 17.35
N SER A 218 12.05 1.60 18.43
CA SER A 218 11.58 0.20 18.51
C SER A 218 10.07 0.03 18.28
N ALA A 219 9.23 0.79 18.98
CA ALA A 219 7.78 0.65 18.89
C ALA A 219 7.27 0.92 17.46
N VAL A 220 7.81 1.95 16.80
CA VAL A 220 7.48 2.28 15.41
C VAL A 220 8.03 1.22 14.45
N ALA A 221 9.25 0.70 14.69
CA ALA A 221 9.81 -0.37 13.88
C ALA A 221 8.91 -1.62 13.89
N PHE A 222 8.40 -2.04 15.05
CA PHE A 222 7.45 -3.15 15.13
C PHE A 222 6.15 -2.86 14.40
N ALA A 223 5.64 -1.62 14.45
CA ALA A 223 4.43 -1.22 13.75
C ALA A 223 4.61 -1.27 12.22
N VAL A 224 5.77 -0.79 11.74
CA VAL A 224 6.16 -0.85 10.32
C VAL A 224 6.31 -2.31 9.85
N ILE A 225 6.86 -3.20 10.68
CA ILE A 225 6.97 -4.63 10.37
C ILE A 225 5.58 -5.27 10.29
N ASP A 226 4.68 -4.94 11.22
CA ASP A 226 3.29 -5.42 11.23
C ASP A 226 2.50 -4.96 9.99
N GLU A 227 2.68 -3.71 9.59
CA GLU A 227 2.10 -3.17 8.35
C GLU A 227 2.63 -3.93 7.12
N ALA A 228 3.95 -4.12 7.02
CA ALA A 228 4.56 -4.85 5.92
C ALA A 228 4.11 -6.32 5.87
N TRP A 229 4.02 -6.99 7.03
CA TRP A 229 3.53 -8.36 7.13
C TRP A 229 2.06 -8.46 6.69
N THR A 230 1.21 -7.57 7.20
CA THR A 230 -0.21 -7.50 6.84
C THR A 230 -0.38 -7.25 5.35
N LYS A 231 0.39 -6.31 4.78
CA LYS A 231 0.39 -6.02 3.35
C LYS A 231 0.77 -7.27 2.54
N ALA A 232 1.89 -7.93 2.86
CA ALA A 232 2.33 -9.13 2.16
C ALA A 232 1.28 -10.25 2.19
N LYS A 233 0.60 -10.46 3.33
CA LYS A 233 -0.48 -11.44 3.46
C LYS A 233 -1.71 -11.06 2.63
N LYS A 234 -2.12 -9.80 2.68
CA LYS A 234 -3.29 -9.26 1.97
C LYS A 234 -3.10 -9.31 0.45
N THR A 235 -1.91 -8.95 -0.04
CA THR A 235 -1.58 -8.97 -1.48
C THR A 235 -1.21 -10.37 -1.99
N GLN A 236 -1.21 -11.37 -1.10
CA GLN A 236 -0.79 -12.74 -1.38
C GLN A 236 0.61 -12.78 -2.01
N LEU A 237 1.52 -11.96 -1.48
CA LEU A 237 2.89 -11.93 -1.93
C LEU A 237 3.53 -13.31 -1.76
N THR A 238 4.19 -13.80 -2.82
CA THR A 238 4.93 -15.07 -2.76
C THR A 238 6.29 -14.83 -2.11
N PRO A 239 6.62 -15.48 -0.98
CA PRO A 239 7.94 -15.32 -0.36
C PRO A 239 9.02 -15.99 -1.19
N ARG A 240 10.25 -15.48 -1.09
CA ARG A 240 11.44 -16.21 -1.54
C ARG A 240 11.78 -17.25 -0.47
N VAL A 241 11.80 -18.53 -0.84
CA VAL A 241 12.08 -19.64 0.07
C VAL A 241 13.52 -20.11 -0.13
N GLU A 242 14.26 -20.23 0.97
CA GLU A 242 15.64 -20.70 1.06
C GLU A 242 15.78 -21.65 2.25
N GLY A 243 15.60 -22.95 2.02
CA GLY A 243 15.63 -23.96 3.08
C GLY A 243 14.54 -23.73 4.13
N ASP A 244 14.97 -23.59 5.39
CA ASP A 244 14.11 -23.33 6.54
C ASP A 244 13.67 -21.86 6.67
N ARG A 245 14.13 -20.98 5.76
CA ARG A 245 13.82 -19.54 5.80
C ARG A 245 13.00 -19.10 4.61
N SER A 246 12.08 -18.19 4.88
CA SER A 246 11.29 -17.48 3.88
C SER A 246 11.50 -15.98 4.04
N THR A 247 11.47 -15.25 2.93
CA THR A 247 11.71 -13.81 2.89
C THR A 247 10.63 -13.07 2.12
N TYR A 248 10.07 -12.02 2.73
CA TYR A 248 9.33 -10.98 2.03
C TYR A 248 10.20 -9.74 1.86
N LEU A 249 10.08 -9.08 0.71
CA LEU A 249 10.58 -7.72 0.50
C LEU A 249 9.39 -6.86 0.12
N VAL A 250 8.87 -6.12 1.09
CA VAL A 250 7.58 -5.43 0.99
C VAL A 250 7.80 -3.94 0.79
N SER A 251 7.21 -3.34 -0.24
CA SER A 251 7.22 -1.88 -0.43
C SER A 251 6.07 -1.23 0.34
N LEU A 252 6.36 -0.22 1.17
CA LEU A 252 5.35 0.57 1.87
C LEU A 252 5.05 1.91 1.18
N GLY A 253 5.73 2.23 0.07
CA GLY A 253 5.45 3.43 -0.74
C GLY A 253 5.80 4.78 -0.08
N ARG A 254 6.28 4.75 1.15
CA ARG A 254 6.76 5.89 1.96
C ARG A 254 8.11 5.56 2.58
N ARG A 255 8.79 6.57 3.12
CA ARG A 255 10.02 6.36 3.90
C ARG A 255 9.70 5.53 5.15
N VAL A 256 10.51 4.51 5.41
CA VAL A 256 10.42 3.63 6.59
C VAL A 256 11.71 3.65 7.42
N GLY A 257 12.77 4.21 6.86
CA GLY A 257 14.11 4.17 7.40
C GLY A 257 15.12 4.75 6.42
N TYR A 258 16.39 4.48 6.68
CA TYR A 258 17.50 4.94 5.86
C TYR A 258 18.63 3.92 5.82
N LEU A 259 19.50 4.07 4.82
CA LEU A 259 20.74 3.32 4.74
C LEU A 259 21.75 3.88 5.73
N GLY A 260 22.04 3.12 6.78
CA GLY A 260 23.13 3.33 7.73
C GLY A 260 24.38 2.53 7.39
N GLY A 261 25.27 2.42 8.37
CA GLY A 261 26.59 1.82 8.23
C GLY A 261 27.60 2.75 7.55
N SER A 262 28.81 2.24 7.32
CA SER A 262 29.87 3.02 6.66
C SER A 262 29.47 3.43 5.25
N LEU A 263 28.74 2.56 4.53
CA LEU A 263 28.18 2.85 3.21
C LEU A 263 27.04 3.89 3.27
N GLY A 264 26.21 3.83 4.31
CA GLY A 264 25.17 4.82 4.55
C GLY A 264 25.76 6.21 4.76
N ARG A 265 26.80 6.31 5.60
CA ARG A 265 27.56 7.54 5.85
C ARG A 265 28.17 8.10 4.55
N GLU A 266 28.81 7.24 3.75
CA GLU A 266 29.39 7.63 2.45
C GLU A 266 28.33 8.19 1.48
N ARG A 267 27.12 7.63 1.49
CA ARG A 267 26.03 7.99 0.58
C ARG A 267 25.06 9.05 1.12
N GLY A 268 25.33 9.62 2.30
CA GLY A 268 24.46 10.63 2.92
C GLY A 268 23.12 10.09 3.39
N HIS A 269 23.09 8.84 3.87
CA HIS A 269 21.91 8.19 4.46
C HIS A 269 20.65 8.21 3.58
N PRO A 270 20.70 7.62 2.37
CA PRO A 270 19.55 7.60 1.48
C PRO A 270 18.34 6.91 2.14
N ALA A 271 17.16 7.49 1.92
CA ALA A 271 15.90 6.96 2.43
C ALA A 271 15.59 5.58 1.85
N LEU A 272 15.05 4.70 2.69
CA LEU A 272 14.58 3.36 2.34
C LEU A 272 13.06 3.30 2.52
N SER A 273 12.39 2.57 1.63
CA SER A 273 10.91 2.51 1.57
C SER A 273 10.36 1.08 1.61
N ARG A 274 11.24 0.09 1.71
CA ARG A 274 10.88 -1.32 1.78
C ARG A 274 11.33 -1.94 3.07
N VAL A 275 10.64 -3.01 3.47
CA VAL A 275 11.00 -3.83 4.63
C VAL A 275 11.33 -5.22 4.13
N LEU A 276 12.54 -5.70 4.44
CA LEU A 276 12.88 -7.10 4.33
C LEU A 276 12.42 -7.81 5.61
N ILE A 277 11.57 -8.82 5.48
CA ILE A 277 11.14 -9.68 6.59
C ILE A 277 11.66 -11.08 6.34
N VAL A 278 12.47 -11.61 7.25
CA VAL A 278 12.97 -12.98 7.22
C VAL A 278 12.27 -13.77 8.32
N PHE A 279 11.67 -14.89 7.98
CA PHE A 279 10.87 -15.71 8.89
C PHE A 279 11.08 -17.20 8.63
N GLU A 280 10.76 -18.05 9.59
CA GLU A 280 10.82 -19.50 9.44
C GLU A 280 9.73 -19.99 8.48
N THR A 281 10.12 -20.77 7.47
CA THR A 281 9.25 -21.20 6.37
C THR A 281 7.98 -21.88 6.88
N GLY A 282 6.82 -21.41 6.41
CA GLY A 282 5.52 -21.98 6.78
C GLY A 282 4.97 -21.52 8.13
N THR A 283 5.65 -20.60 8.83
CA THR A 283 5.24 -20.13 10.16
C THR A 283 5.20 -18.59 10.23
N PRO A 284 4.62 -17.99 11.28
CA PRO A 284 4.72 -16.55 11.55
C PRO A 284 5.94 -16.20 12.42
N LYS A 285 6.91 -17.11 12.61
CA LYS A 285 8.09 -16.87 13.47
C LYS A 285 9.12 -16.03 12.75
N ILE A 286 9.35 -14.82 13.24
CA ILE A 286 10.30 -13.88 12.65
C ILE A 286 11.74 -14.18 13.09
N ILE A 287 12.66 -14.10 12.14
CA ILE A 287 14.10 -14.29 12.35
C ILE A 287 14.79 -12.93 12.46
N THR A 288 14.46 -12.00 11.56
CA THR A 288 14.91 -10.59 11.55
C THR A 288 14.05 -9.78 10.58
N ALA A 289 14.03 -8.46 10.73
CA ALA A 289 13.49 -7.54 9.74
C ALA A 289 14.20 -6.19 9.78
N TYR A 290 14.36 -5.56 8.62
CA TYR A 290 15.03 -4.26 8.49
C TYR A 290 14.67 -3.52 7.19
N PRO A 291 14.84 -2.19 7.14
CA PRO A 291 14.65 -1.40 5.92
C PRO A 291 15.62 -1.76 4.79
N ARG A 292 15.17 -1.75 3.55
CA ARG A 292 15.97 -2.09 2.37
C ARG A 292 15.66 -1.23 1.15
#